data_AF-A0A3G9IYJ0-F1
#
_entry.id   AF-A0A3G9IYJ0-F1
#
_cell.length_a   1.000
_cell.length_b   1.000
_cell.length_c   1.000
_cell.angle_alpha   90.00
_cell.angle_beta   90.00
_cell.angle_gamma   90.00
#
_symmetry.space_group_name_H-M   'P 1'
#
loop_
_entity.id
_entity.type
_entity.pdbx_description
1 polymer ?
#
loop_
_entity_poly.entity_id
_entity_poly.type
_entity_poly.pdbx_seq_one_letter_code
_entity_poly.pdbx_strand_id
1 'polypeptide(L)'
;MGTEKDQVAGAPGSLLSSIRDRRAKAKEELFIDYPVPGYEPKIFVRYAPLDQPTIATGYKVIENKKKDQDAVMRVHATFLVNACIGIYELDDDGDPISIDPEDRSPDPADWVKFDHRLAEILGDDVTRAADIVRALYIKDGDVLATSNKLSEFSGYTGEQLDEDYEGN
;
A
#
# COMPACT_ATOMS: atom_id res chain seq x y z
N MET A 1 0.51 67.47 4.77
CA MET A 1 0.06 66.50 5.79
C MET A 1 -0.52 65.34 5.01
N GLY A 2 0.31 64.34 4.77
CA GLY A 2 0.13 63.33 3.73
C GLY A 2 -0.84 62.23 4.14
N THR A 3 -1.60 61.77 3.15
CA THR A 3 -2.41 60.57 3.08
C THR A 3 -1.74 59.34 3.68
N GLU A 4 -2.39 58.70 4.65
CA GLU A 4 -2.05 57.34 5.08
C GLU A 4 -2.68 56.36 4.09
N LYS A 5 -1.80 55.56 3.47
CA LYS A 5 -2.08 54.59 2.42
C LYS A 5 -2.66 53.30 3.01
N ASP A 6 -3.58 52.72 2.24
CA ASP A 6 -3.76 51.29 2.00
C ASP A 6 -2.74 50.33 2.63
N GLN A 7 -3.25 49.28 3.29
CA GLN A 7 -2.71 47.94 3.10
C GLN A 7 -3.82 46.88 3.24
N VAL A 8 -4.26 46.44 2.07
CA VAL A 8 -5.03 45.20 1.83
C VAL A 8 -4.09 44.00 1.94
N ALA A 9 -4.68 42.84 2.28
CA ALA A 9 -4.22 41.46 1.98
C ALA A 9 -3.23 40.77 2.96
N GLY A 10 -3.79 39.85 3.75
CA GLY A 10 -3.14 38.59 4.12
C GLY A 10 -3.98 37.43 3.57
N ALA A 11 -3.43 36.66 2.64
CA ALA A 11 -4.13 35.69 1.80
C ALA A 11 -4.68 34.46 2.55
N PRO A 12 -5.77 33.82 2.06
CA PRO A 12 -6.30 32.55 2.57
C PRO A 12 -5.39 31.37 2.18
N GLY A 13 -4.21 31.27 2.80
CA GLY A 13 -3.27 30.17 2.60
C GLY A 13 -3.44 28.98 3.55
N SER A 14 -4.35 29.04 4.53
CA SER A 14 -4.17 28.25 5.77
C SER A 14 -5.23 27.18 6.08
N LEU A 15 -6.31 27.06 5.31
CA LEU A 15 -7.32 26.00 5.51
C LEU A 15 -7.06 24.79 4.60
N LEU A 16 -6.70 25.00 3.34
CA LEU A 16 -6.41 23.89 2.41
C LEU A 16 -5.10 23.16 2.74
N SER A 17 -4.09 23.86 3.29
CA SER A 17 -2.85 23.22 3.77
C SER A 17 -3.13 22.33 4.97
N SER A 18 -3.85 22.84 5.97
CA SER A 18 -4.18 22.07 7.18
C SER A 18 -5.10 20.87 6.89
N ILE A 19 -5.94 20.96 5.85
CA ILE A 19 -6.72 19.83 5.34
C ILE A 19 -5.83 18.77 4.66
N ARG A 20 -4.85 19.20 3.85
CA ARG A 20 -3.90 18.28 3.20
C ARG A 20 -3.02 17.56 4.22
N ASP A 21 -2.54 18.27 5.23
CA ASP A 21 -1.68 17.72 6.28
C ASP A 21 -2.46 16.74 7.18
N ARG A 22 -3.74 17.03 7.47
CA ARG A 22 -4.61 16.11 8.21
C ARG A 22 -4.94 14.85 7.39
N ARG A 23 -5.19 15.00 6.08
CA ARG A 23 -5.40 13.86 5.17
C ARG A 23 -4.14 13.00 5.01
N ALA A 24 -2.95 13.60 5.00
CA ALA A 24 -1.69 12.87 4.94
C ALA A 24 -1.48 12.03 6.21
N LYS A 25 -1.69 12.62 7.40
CA LYS A 25 -1.55 11.92 8.68
C LYS A 25 -2.57 10.79 8.88
N ALA A 26 -3.84 11.02 8.51
CA ALA A 26 -4.85 9.96 8.59
C ALA A 26 -4.49 8.77 7.67
N LYS A 27 -3.93 9.04 6.49
CA LYS A 27 -3.46 8.00 5.56
C LYS A 27 -2.24 7.24 6.07
N GLU A 28 -1.37 7.87 6.85
CA GLU A 28 -0.19 7.19 7.44
C GLU A 28 -0.57 6.19 8.53
N GLU A 29 -1.71 6.39 9.21
CA GLU A 29 -2.23 5.47 10.23
C GLU A 29 -3.14 4.37 9.65
N LEU A 30 -3.55 4.49 8.38
CA LEU A 30 -4.40 3.54 7.70
C LEU A 30 -3.55 2.47 7.01
N PHE A 31 -3.48 1.29 7.63
CA PHE A 31 -2.89 0.10 7.03
C PHE A 31 -3.71 -1.14 7.34
N ILE A 32 -3.48 -2.20 6.55
CA ILE A 32 -3.99 -3.53 6.82
C ILE A 32 -2.87 -4.56 6.69
N ASP A 33 -2.83 -5.50 7.62
CA ASP A 33 -1.84 -6.58 7.64
C ASP A 33 -2.51 -7.87 7.17
N TYR A 34 -1.98 -8.47 6.10
CA TYR A 34 -2.45 -9.76 5.60
C TYR A 34 -1.39 -10.84 5.77
N PRO A 35 -1.73 -12.00 6.36
CA PRO A 35 -0.82 -13.12 6.41
C PRO A 35 -0.60 -13.71 5.01
N VAL A 36 0.64 -14.07 4.70
CA VAL A 36 1.01 -14.80 3.49
C VAL A 36 0.69 -16.29 3.69
N PRO A 37 -0.19 -16.90 2.87
CA PRO A 37 -0.52 -18.31 3.03
C PRO A 37 0.68 -19.24 2.82
N GLY A 38 0.80 -20.28 3.66
CA GLY A 38 1.77 -21.36 3.45
C GLY A 38 3.13 -21.22 4.13
N TYR A 39 3.35 -20.13 4.89
CA TYR A 39 4.58 -19.93 5.66
C TYR A 39 4.42 -20.32 7.13
N GLU A 40 5.48 -20.94 7.69
CA GLU A 40 5.71 -21.15 9.11
C GLU A 40 7.22 -20.92 9.38
N PRO A 41 7.62 -19.90 10.15
CA PRO A 41 6.79 -18.93 10.89
C PRO A 41 5.91 -18.07 9.98
N LYS A 42 4.85 -17.47 10.55
CA LYS A 42 3.89 -16.65 9.79
C LYS A 42 4.54 -15.36 9.30
N ILE A 43 4.46 -15.16 7.98
CA ILE A 43 4.84 -13.90 7.32
C ILE A 43 3.59 -13.06 7.08
N PHE A 44 3.72 -11.75 7.23
CA PHE A 44 2.69 -10.76 6.98
C PHE A 44 3.17 -9.72 5.97
N VAL A 45 2.23 -9.19 5.19
CA VAL A 45 2.48 -8.01 4.36
C VAL A 45 1.57 -6.90 4.84
N ARG A 46 2.16 -5.74 5.15
CA ARG A 46 1.45 -4.52 5.50
C ARG A 46 1.15 -3.73 4.23
N TYR A 47 -0.11 -3.36 4.05
CA TYR A 47 -0.57 -2.61 2.90
C TYR A 47 -1.22 -1.28 3.29
N ALA A 48 -0.90 -0.23 2.53
CA ALA A 48 -1.65 1.02 2.51
C ALA A 48 -2.89 0.90 1.61
N PRO A 49 -3.91 1.75 1.79
CA PRO A 49 -5.02 1.87 0.84
C PRO A 49 -4.52 2.25 -0.56
N LEU A 50 -5.05 1.58 -1.57
CA LEU A 50 -4.86 1.97 -2.97
C LEU A 50 -5.67 3.23 -3.29
N ASP A 51 -5.12 4.07 -4.17
CA ASP A 51 -5.87 5.20 -4.70
C ASP A 51 -6.87 4.76 -5.77
N GLN A 52 -8.03 5.44 -5.80
CA GLN A 52 -9.12 5.13 -6.73
C GLN A 52 -8.69 5.14 -8.22
N PRO A 53 -7.83 6.07 -8.69
CA PRO A 53 -7.30 6.02 -10.05
C PRO A 53 -6.54 4.73 -10.38
N THR A 54 -5.71 4.23 -9.46
CA THR A 54 -4.99 2.95 -9.62
C THR A 54 -5.97 1.78 -9.73
N ILE A 55 -6.95 1.71 -8.82
CA ILE A 55 -7.97 0.65 -8.82
C ILE A 55 -8.75 0.65 -10.15
N ALA A 56 -9.29 1.81 -10.55
CA ALA A 56 -10.08 1.95 -11.76
C ALA A 56 -9.29 1.61 -13.03
N THR A 57 -8.03 2.06 -13.11
CA THR A 57 -7.15 1.77 -14.25
C THR A 57 -6.84 0.28 -14.32
N GLY A 58 -6.51 -0.36 -13.20
CA GLY A 58 -6.21 -1.79 -13.18
C GLY A 58 -7.40 -2.65 -13.58
N TYR A 59 -8.59 -2.40 -13.02
CA TYR A 59 -9.79 -3.16 -13.40
C TYR A 59 -10.19 -2.97 -14.86
N LYS A 60 -9.98 -1.78 -15.43
CA LYS A 60 -10.15 -1.55 -16.88
C LYS A 60 -9.18 -2.41 -17.71
N VAL A 61 -7.93 -2.58 -17.27
CA VAL A 61 -6.98 -3.47 -17.95
C VAL A 61 -7.44 -4.93 -17.84
N ILE A 62 -7.86 -5.36 -16.65
CA ILE A 62 -8.39 -6.72 -16.41
C ILE A 62 -9.57 -7.02 -17.33
N GLU A 63 -10.53 -6.10 -17.45
CA GLU A 63 -11.69 -6.26 -18.33
C GLU A 63 -11.28 -6.44 -19.80
N ASN A 64 -10.35 -5.61 -20.27
CA ASN A 64 -9.83 -5.67 -21.64
C ASN A 64 -8.97 -6.92 -21.90
N LYS A 65 -8.35 -7.48 -20.86
CA LYS A 65 -7.43 -8.62 -20.93
C LYS A 65 -8.00 -9.90 -20.33
N LYS A 66 -9.31 -10.00 -20.11
CA LYS A 66 -9.96 -11.14 -19.44
C LYS A 66 -9.66 -12.54 -20.01
N LYS A 67 -9.19 -12.62 -21.27
CA LYS A 67 -8.78 -13.89 -21.92
C LYS A 67 -7.31 -14.24 -21.71
N ASP A 68 -6.51 -13.28 -21.26
CA ASP A 68 -5.08 -13.39 -20.98
C ASP A 68 -4.90 -13.41 -19.46
N GLN A 69 -4.97 -14.61 -18.87
CA GLN A 69 -4.90 -14.81 -17.42
C GLN A 69 -3.59 -14.27 -16.83
N ASP A 70 -2.50 -14.38 -17.59
CA ASP A 70 -1.18 -13.94 -17.17
C ASP A 70 -1.11 -12.40 -17.08
N ALA A 71 -1.73 -11.71 -18.04
CA ALA A 71 -1.89 -10.26 -17.96
C ALA A 71 -2.80 -9.82 -16.81
N VAL A 72 -3.88 -10.56 -16.53
CA VAL A 72 -4.77 -10.28 -15.39
C VAL A 72 -4.01 -10.44 -14.07
N MET A 73 -3.27 -11.53 -13.90
CA MET A 73 -2.49 -11.77 -12.67
C MET A 73 -1.42 -10.70 -12.45
N ARG A 74 -0.77 -10.21 -13.50
CA ARG A 74 0.19 -9.09 -13.40
C ARG A 74 -0.45 -7.82 -12.84
N VAL A 75 -1.70 -7.51 -13.20
CA VAL A 75 -2.41 -6.34 -12.64
C VAL A 75 -2.67 -6.55 -11.15
N HIS A 76 -3.17 -7.72 -10.75
CA HIS A 76 -3.39 -8.03 -9.35
C HIS A 76 -2.10 -7.96 -8.52
N ALA A 77 -0.99 -8.50 -9.05
CA ALA A 77 0.32 -8.36 -8.40
C ALA A 77 0.75 -6.89 -8.30
N THR A 78 0.50 -6.07 -9.33
CA THR A 78 0.82 -4.63 -9.33
C THR A 78 0.06 -3.88 -8.24
N PHE A 79 -1.20 -4.23 -7.95
CA PHE A 79 -1.94 -3.67 -6.82
C PHE A 79 -1.23 -3.93 -5.49
N LEU A 80 -0.78 -5.17 -5.26
CA LEU A 80 -0.05 -5.52 -4.04
C LEU A 80 1.28 -4.78 -3.94
N VAL A 81 2.03 -4.67 -5.05
CA VAL A 81 3.29 -3.92 -5.10
C VAL A 81 3.08 -2.45 -4.72
N ASN A 82 2.11 -1.79 -5.34
CA ASN A 82 1.89 -0.35 -5.15
C ASN A 82 1.41 0.00 -3.74
N ALA A 83 0.71 -0.92 -3.08
CA ALA A 83 0.20 -0.74 -1.72
C ALA A 83 1.18 -1.20 -0.65
N CYS A 84 2.25 -1.93 -0.99
CA CYS A 84 3.14 -2.55 -0.02
C CYS A 84 3.91 -1.50 0.80
N ILE A 85 3.66 -1.51 2.12
CA ILE A 85 4.45 -0.76 3.09
C ILE A 85 5.71 -1.57 3.43
N GLY A 86 5.56 -2.85 3.72
CA GLY A 86 6.67 -3.75 4.05
C GLY A 86 6.20 -5.16 4.41
N ILE A 87 7.15 -6.08 4.46
CA ILE A 87 6.95 -7.50 4.72
C ILE A 87 7.69 -7.86 6.00
N TYR A 88 6.99 -8.49 6.93
CA TYR A 88 7.48 -8.73 8.28
C TYR A 88 7.02 -10.10 8.80
N GLU A 89 7.69 -10.58 9.83
CA GLU A 89 7.23 -11.67 10.68
C GLU A 89 7.19 -11.22 12.14
N LEU A 90 6.62 -12.05 13.01
CA LEU A 90 6.57 -11.76 14.43
C LEU A 90 7.74 -12.46 15.13
N ASP A 91 8.40 -11.77 16.04
CA ASP A 91 9.40 -12.36 16.93
C ASP A 91 8.77 -13.22 18.04
N ASP A 92 9.61 -13.74 18.94
CA ASP A 92 9.19 -14.57 20.06
C ASP A 92 8.27 -13.83 21.06
N ASP A 93 8.36 -12.49 21.12
CA ASP A 93 7.54 -11.62 21.96
C ASP A 93 6.26 -11.15 21.24
N GLY A 94 6.15 -11.43 19.94
CA GLY A 94 5.01 -11.08 19.10
C GLY A 94 5.12 -9.71 18.43
N ASP A 95 6.31 -9.10 18.43
CA ASP A 95 6.58 -7.79 17.83
C ASP A 95 6.97 -7.94 16.34
N PRO A 96 6.52 -7.02 15.47
CA PRO A 96 6.77 -7.12 14.04
C PRO A 96 8.21 -6.71 13.70
N ILE A 97 8.91 -7.59 13.00
CA ILE A 97 10.28 -7.37 12.51
C ILE A 97 10.43 -7.81 11.06
N SER A 98 11.33 -7.15 10.33
CA SER A 98 11.66 -7.48 8.95
C SER A 98 11.97 -8.98 8.78
N ILE A 99 11.53 -9.55 7.66
CA ILE A 99 11.85 -10.95 7.31
C ILE A 99 13.29 -11.14 6.82
N ASP A 100 14.06 -10.06 6.66
CA ASP A 100 15.46 -10.17 6.29
C ASP A 100 16.28 -10.76 7.46
N PRO A 101 16.93 -11.93 7.28
CA PRO A 101 17.77 -12.52 8.33
C PRO A 101 19.00 -11.68 8.67
N GLU A 102 19.48 -10.83 7.77
CA GLU A 102 20.64 -9.94 7.99
C GLU A 102 20.23 -8.61 8.65
N ASP A 103 18.95 -8.25 8.59
CA ASP A 103 18.43 -6.95 9.03
C ASP A 103 17.01 -7.07 9.57
N ARG A 104 16.94 -7.44 10.86
CA ARG A 104 15.72 -7.67 11.62
C ARG A 104 15.14 -6.38 12.20
N SER A 105 15.12 -5.30 11.41
CA SER A 105 14.65 -3.99 11.87
C SER A 105 13.18 -4.04 12.32
N PRO A 106 12.83 -3.43 13.48
CA PRO A 106 11.46 -3.25 13.90
C PRO A 106 10.79 -2.03 13.23
N ASP A 107 11.52 -1.19 12.50
CA ASP A 107 10.96 -0.01 11.82
C ASP A 107 10.36 -0.40 10.46
N PRO A 108 9.04 -0.16 10.23
CA PRO A 108 8.41 -0.43 8.95
C PRO A 108 9.05 0.24 7.74
N ALA A 109 9.77 1.36 7.93
CA ALA A 109 10.49 2.03 6.86
C ALA A 109 11.65 1.19 6.30
N ASP A 110 12.22 0.31 7.12
CA ASP A 110 13.37 -0.53 6.80
C ASP A 110 12.96 -1.94 6.35
N TRP A 111 11.67 -2.29 6.48
CA TRP A 111 11.19 -3.59 6.07
C TRP A 111 11.34 -3.82 4.57
N VAL A 112 11.67 -5.06 4.23
CA VAL A 112 11.77 -5.49 2.83
C VAL A 112 10.41 -5.38 2.14
N LYS A 113 10.42 -4.99 0.85
CA LYS A 113 9.21 -4.87 0.00
C LYS A 113 9.29 -5.86 -1.15
N PHE A 114 8.39 -5.76 -2.12
CA PHE A 114 8.46 -6.57 -3.35
C PHE A 114 9.58 -6.10 -4.29
N ASP A 115 10.83 -6.18 -3.84
CA ASP A 115 12.03 -5.72 -4.52
C ASP A 115 13.07 -6.84 -4.66
N HIS A 116 14.24 -6.49 -5.19
CA HIS A 116 15.31 -7.47 -5.43
C HIS A 116 15.82 -8.12 -4.13
N ARG A 117 15.80 -7.39 -3.00
CA ARG A 117 16.22 -7.91 -1.71
C ARG A 117 15.29 -9.04 -1.26
N LEU A 118 13.98 -8.92 -1.50
CA LEU A 118 13.05 -10.03 -1.27
C LEU A 118 13.34 -11.22 -2.17
N ALA A 119 13.65 -11.00 -3.45
CA ALA A 119 13.97 -12.09 -4.36
C ALA A 119 15.17 -12.91 -3.86
N GLU A 120 16.22 -12.23 -3.38
CA GLU A 120 17.39 -12.86 -2.77
C GLU A 120 17.04 -13.67 -1.51
N ILE A 121 16.20 -13.12 -0.63
CA ILE A 121 15.72 -13.81 0.58
C ILE A 121 14.93 -15.08 0.22
N LEU A 122 14.11 -15.01 -0.82
CA LEU A 122 13.33 -16.15 -1.32
C LEU A 122 14.19 -17.17 -2.09
N GLY A 123 15.43 -16.82 -2.44
CA GLY A 123 16.32 -17.64 -3.27
C GLY A 123 15.86 -17.76 -4.72
N ASP A 124 15.21 -16.72 -5.25
CA ASP A 124 14.68 -16.66 -6.61
C ASP A 124 15.40 -15.57 -7.44
N ASP A 125 15.56 -15.80 -8.75
CA ASP A 125 16.29 -14.91 -9.67
C ASP A 125 15.36 -13.90 -10.38
N VAL A 126 14.14 -13.72 -9.86
CA VAL A 126 13.15 -12.80 -10.42
C VAL A 126 13.50 -11.33 -10.12
N THR A 127 13.33 -10.47 -11.11
CA THR A 127 13.70 -9.04 -11.01
C THR A 127 12.51 -8.10 -11.09
N ARG A 128 11.34 -8.58 -11.51
CA ARG A 128 10.13 -7.76 -11.61
C ARG A 128 9.32 -7.93 -10.34
N ALA A 129 8.89 -6.81 -9.75
CA ALA A 129 8.09 -6.80 -8.52
C ALA A 129 6.84 -7.70 -8.61
N ALA A 130 6.16 -7.73 -9.77
CA ALA A 130 5.01 -8.61 -9.99
C ALA A 130 5.36 -10.11 -9.95
N ASP A 131 6.55 -10.48 -10.43
CA ASP A 131 7.02 -11.87 -10.39
C ASP A 131 7.49 -12.22 -8.97
N ILE A 132 8.10 -11.25 -8.25
CA ILE A 132 8.45 -11.37 -6.83
C ILE A 132 7.22 -11.59 -5.94
N VAL A 133 6.11 -10.88 -6.22
CA VAL A 133 4.82 -11.15 -5.54
C VAL A 133 4.38 -12.59 -5.74
N ARG A 134 4.49 -13.13 -6.97
CA ARG A 134 4.09 -14.52 -7.26
C ARG A 134 5.04 -15.52 -6.61
N ALA A 135 6.33 -15.21 -6.53
CA ALA A 135 7.31 -16.01 -5.80
C ALA A 135 6.96 -16.09 -4.31
N LEU A 136 6.59 -14.97 -3.69
CA LEU A 136 6.14 -14.94 -2.29
C LEU A 136 4.80 -15.68 -2.11
N TYR A 137 3.79 -15.41 -2.92
CA TYR A 137 2.43 -15.93 -2.70
C TYR A 137 2.20 -17.36 -3.17
N ILE A 138 3.19 -18.06 -3.75
CA ILE A 138 3.21 -19.45 -4.26
C ILE A 138 2.12 -19.78 -5.30
N LYS A 139 0.85 -19.45 -5.05
CA LYS A 139 -0.32 -19.69 -5.90
C LYS A 139 -0.91 -18.36 -6.36
N ASP A 140 -1.23 -18.29 -7.65
CA ASP A 140 -1.92 -17.13 -8.24
C ASP A 140 -3.29 -16.86 -7.58
N GLY A 141 -3.96 -17.89 -7.07
CA GLY A 141 -5.21 -17.75 -6.34
C GLY A 141 -5.07 -16.90 -5.06
N ASP A 142 -3.92 -16.97 -4.38
CA ASP A 142 -3.66 -16.21 -3.16
C ASP A 142 -3.36 -14.74 -3.49
N VAL A 143 -2.67 -14.47 -4.61
CA VAL A 143 -2.47 -13.11 -5.16
C VAL A 143 -3.83 -12.48 -5.52
N LEU A 144 -4.69 -13.22 -6.21
CA LEU A 144 -6.02 -12.75 -6.60
C LEU A 144 -6.90 -12.47 -5.37
N ALA A 145 -6.94 -13.39 -4.40
CA ALA A 145 -7.73 -13.24 -3.19
C ALA A 145 -7.26 -12.04 -2.35
N THR A 146 -5.94 -11.89 -2.17
CA THR A 146 -5.36 -10.81 -1.37
C THR A 146 -5.59 -9.45 -2.02
N SER A 147 -5.36 -9.33 -3.33
CA SER A 147 -5.57 -8.08 -4.05
C SER A 147 -7.04 -7.65 -4.09
N ASN A 148 -8.00 -8.57 -4.19
CA ASN A 148 -9.42 -8.23 -4.10
C ASN A 148 -9.81 -7.71 -2.71
N LYS A 149 -9.32 -8.35 -1.64
CA LYS A 149 -9.52 -7.87 -0.26
C LYS A 149 -8.91 -6.49 -0.06
N LEU A 150 -7.72 -6.25 -0.63
CA LEU A 150 -7.06 -4.94 -0.59
C LEU A 150 -7.87 -3.87 -1.32
N SER A 151 -8.42 -4.16 -2.51
CA SER A 151 -9.29 -3.24 -3.24
C SER A 151 -10.55 -2.90 -2.44
N GLU A 152 -11.15 -3.89 -1.78
CA GLU A 152 -12.31 -3.70 -0.90
C GLU A 152 -11.98 -2.83 0.31
N PHE A 153 -10.89 -3.12 1.04
CA PHE A 153 -10.37 -2.29 2.11
C PHE A 153 -10.15 -0.84 1.65
N SER A 154 -9.52 -0.67 0.49
CA SER A 154 -9.23 0.65 -0.08
C SER A 154 -10.50 1.43 -0.45
N GLY A 155 -11.57 0.74 -0.87
CA GLY A 155 -12.89 1.33 -1.11
C GLY A 155 -13.52 1.86 0.19
N TYR A 156 -13.60 1.01 1.22
CA TYR A 156 -14.17 1.39 2.51
C TYR A 156 -13.41 2.52 3.19
N THR A 157 -12.09 2.50 3.16
CA THR A 157 -11.26 3.57 3.70
C THR A 157 -11.48 4.89 2.95
N GLY A 158 -11.70 4.84 1.63
CA GLY A 158 -12.06 6.01 0.84
C GLY A 158 -13.38 6.63 1.30
N GLU A 159 -14.42 5.81 1.45
CA GLU A 159 -15.76 6.25 1.88
C GLU A 159 -15.75 6.81 3.30
N GLN A 160 -15.09 6.15 4.26
CA GLN A 160 -15.00 6.64 5.64
C GLN A 160 -14.27 7.98 5.74
N LEU A 161 -13.20 8.17 4.98
CA LEU A 161 -12.46 9.44 4.96
C LEU A 161 -13.28 10.58 4.34
N ASP A 162 -14.22 10.28 3.45
CA ASP A 162 -15.14 11.26 2.86
C ASP A 162 -16.31 11.58 3.81
N GLU A 163 -16.88 10.59 4.50
CA GLU A 163 -17.95 10.78 5.50
C GLU A 163 -17.49 11.60 6.72
N ASP A 164 -16.30 11.30 7.27
CA ASP A 164 -15.69 12.06 8.37
C ASP A 164 -15.43 13.54 7.99
N TYR A 165 -15.37 13.82 6.68
CA TYR A 165 -15.13 15.16 6.16
C TYR A 165 -16.43 15.95 5.92
N GLU A 166 -17.54 15.30 5.55
CA GLU A 166 -18.85 15.97 5.36
C GLU A 166 -19.60 16.22 6.69
N GLY A 167 -19.22 15.53 7.77
CA GLY A 167 -19.87 15.61 9.08
C GLY A 167 -19.40 16.73 10.04
N ASN A 168 -18.53 17.65 9.62
CA ASN A 168 -17.94 18.71 10.47
C ASN A 168 -17.93 20.09 9.81
#